data_AF-A0A391PME9-F1
#
_entry.id   AF-A0A391PME9-F1
#
_cell.length_a   1.000
_cell.length_b   1.000
_cell.length_c   1.000
_cell.angle_alpha   90.00
_cell.angle_beta   90.00
_cell.angle_gamma   90.00
#
_symmetry.space_group_name_H-M   'P 1'
#
loop_
_entity.id
_entity.type
_entity.pdbx_description
1 polymer ?
#
loop_
_entity_poly.entity_id
_entity_poly.type
_entity_poly.pdbx_seq_one_letter_code
_entity_poly.pdbx_strand_id
1 'polypeptide(L)'
;MSTTTELTELHELIGNLRRSVSSLAAKYGDSPATRRIANDAERLAVDIERLDIDIEELEFSRGIKTQHAKEKIVIPDHDYSSEFWNDHDGGVGG
;
A
#
# COMPACT_ATOMS: atom_id res chain seq x y z
N MET A 1 -5.48 23.81 2.93
CA MET A 1 -6.19 23.00 1.92
C MET A 1 -6.53 21.68 2.57
N SER A 2 -7.63 21.03 2.18
CA SER A 2 -8.02 19.73 2.73
C SER A 2 -7.31 18.61 1.95
N THR A 3 -6.93 17.53 2.62
CA THR A 3 -6.26 16.36 2.01
C THR A 3 -7.05 15.78 0.83
N THR A 4 -8.39 15.78 0.91
CA THR A 4 -9.28 15.36 -0.18
C THR A 4 -9.13 16.22 -1.46
N THR A 5 -8.86 17.52 -1.30
CA THR A 5 -8.65 18.43 -2.45
C THR A 5 -7.34 18.12 -3.15
N GLU A 6 -6.26 17.92 -2.39
CA GLU A 6 -4.93 17.59 -2.93
C GLU A 6 -4.95 16.23 -3.67
N LEU A 7 -5.71 15.27 -3.15
CA LEU A 7 -5.88 13.94 -3.76
C LEU A 7 -6.66 14.02 -5.08
N THR A 8 -7.71 14.85 -5.11
CA THR A 8 -8.48 15.10 -6.34
C THR A 8 -7.59 15.73 -7.42
N GLU A 9 -6.79 16.74 -7.05
CA GLU A 9 -5.82 17.36 -7.96
C GLU A 9 -4.79 16.34 -8.48
N LEU A 10 -4.30 15.44 -7.63
CA LEU A 10 -3.38 14.38 -8.02
C LEU A 10 -4.00 13.41 -9.04
N HIS A 11 -5.25 12.99 -8.83
CA HIS A 11 -6.03 12.16 -9.77
C HIS A 11 -6.21 12.84 -11.13
N GLU A 12 -6.48 14.15 -11.14
CA GLU A 12 -6.57 14.92 -12.38
C GLU A 12 -5.23 14.98 -13.13
N LEU A 13 -4.13 15.22 -12.41
CA LEU A 13 -2.78 15.31 -12.96
C LEU A 13 -2.34 13.98 -13.59
N ILE A 14 -2.56 12.84 -12.92
CA ILE A 14 -2.21 11.53 -13.49
C ILE A 14 -3.08 11.18 -14.68
N GLY A 15 -4.37 11.53 -14.66
CA GLY A 15 -5.26 11.39 -15.81
C GLY A 15 -4.79 12.19 -17.03
N ASN A 16 -4.34 13.44 -16.81
CA ASN A 16 -3.75 14.28 -17.85
C ASN A 16 -2.43 13.70 -18.40
N LEU A 17 -1.57 13.15 -17.53
CA LEU A 17 -0.32 12.53 -17.93
C LEU A 17 -0.57 11.31 -18.83
N ARG A 18 -1.47 10.39 -18.43
CA ARG A 18 -1.80 9.19 -19.23
C ARG A 18 -2.30 9.53 -20.63
N ARG A 19 -3.20 10.53 -20.75
CA ARG A 19 -3.65 11.04 -22.05
C ARG A 19 -2.51 11.61 -22.89
N SER A 20 -1.62 12.39 -22.26
CA SER A 20 -0.47 13.00 -22.93
C SER A 20 0.51 11.94 -23.45
N VAL A 21 0.81 10.92 -22.65
CA VAL A 21 1.68 9.80 -23.03
C VAL A 21 1.03 8.95 -24.14
N SER A 22 -0.27 8.72 -24.08
CA SER A 22 -1.00 8.00 -25.14
C SER A 22 -0.97 8.74 -26.48
N SER A 23 -1.14 10.08 -26.45
CA SER A 23 -0.99 10.94 -27.63
C SER A 23 0.44 10.91 -28.19
N LEU A 24 1.44 10.94 -27.30
CA LEU A 24 2.85 10.83 -27.67
C LEU A 24 3.14 9.48 -28.35
N ALA A 25 2.61 8.39 -27.78
CA ALA A 25 2.76 7.04 -28.33
C ALA A 25 2.11 6.89 -29.70
N ALA A 26 0.91 7.45 -29.89
CA ALA A 26 0.23 7.47 -31.18
C ALA A 26 1.02 8.24 -32.24
N LYS A 27 1.70 9.33 -31.85
CA LYS A 27 2.45 10.18 -32.78
C LYS A 27 3.82 9.62 -33.17
N TYR A 28 4.55 9.06 -32.20
CA TYR A 28 5.95 8.66 -32.39
C TYR A 28 6.14 7.14 -32.46
N GLY A 29 5.06 6.37 -32.31
CA GLY A 29 5.06 4.91 -32.40
C GLY A 29 5.52 4.21 -31.11
N ASP A 30 5.38 2.89 -31.13
CA ASP A 30 5.67 2.00 -29.99
C ASP A 30 7.17 1.66 -29.87
N SER A 31 7.98 2.69 -29.64
CA SER A 31 9.39 2.48 -29.28
C SER A 31 9.51 1.93 -27.85
N PRO A 32 10.60 1.21 -27.51
CA PRO A 32 10.84 0.79 -26.14
C PRO A 32 10.82 1.93 -25.11
N ALA A 33 11.22 3.15 -25.51
CA ALA A 33 11.16 4.32 -24.65
C ALA A 33 9.73 4.79 -24.40
N THR A 34 8.92 4.87 -25.46
CA THR A 34 7.48 5.19 -25.38
C THR A 34 6.75 4.20 -24.47
N ARG A 35 7.03 2.91 -24.62
CA ARG A 35 6.42 1.83 -23.83
C ARG A 35 6.77 1.94 -22.34
N ARG A 36 8.03 2.28 -22.01
CA ARG A 36 8.45 2.52 -20.62
C ARG A 36 7.69 3.69 -20.00
N ILE A 37 7.60 4.81 -20.70
CA ILE A 37 6.88 5.99 -20.20
C ILE A 37 5.39 5.67 -19.98
N ALA A 38 4.76 4.92 -20.90
CA ALA A 38 3.38 4.47 -20.73
C ALA A 38 3.21 3.58 -19.50
N ASN A 39 4.09 2.59 -19.32
CA ASN A 39 4.07 1.72 -18.15
C ASN A 39 4.30 2.48 -16.84
N ASP A 40 5.20 3.45 -16.82
CA ASP A 40 5.46 4.27 -15.64
C ASP A 40 4.24 5.13 -15.27
N ALA A 41 3.52 5.67 -16.27
CA ALA A 41 2.29 6.43 -16.02
C ALA A 41 1.15 5.54 -15.48
N GLU A 42 0.99 4.32 -15.99
CA GLU A 42 0.01 3.37 -15.45
C GLU A 42 0.38 2.91 -14.04
N ARG A 43 1.66 2.62 -13.78
CA ARG A 43 2.13 2.23 -12.45
C ARG A 43 1.89 3.35 -11.42
N LEU A 44 2.18 4.59 -11.79
CA LEU A 44 1.92 5.73 -10.91
C LEU A 44 0.42 5.92 -10.63
N ALA A 45 -0.46 5.63 -11.58
CA ALA A 45 -1.90 5.65 -11.35
C ALA A 45 -2.34 4.60 -10.32
N VAL A 46 -1.81 3.38 -10.42
CA VAL A 46 -2.06 2.32 -9.43
C VAL A 46 -1.53 2.69 -8.04
N ASP A 47 -0.35 3.32 -7.97
CA ASP A 47 0.22 3.77 -6.70
C ASP A 47 -0.63 4.87 -6.04
N ILE A 48 -1.27 5.74 -6.84
CA ILE A 48 -2.20 6.77 -6.35
C ILE A 48 -3.49 6.12 -5.82
N GLU A 49 -4.08 5.16 -6.54
CA GLU A 49 -5.26 4.41 -6.06
C GLU A 49 -4.95 3.69 -4.73
N ARG A 50 -3.73 3.18 -4.58
CA ARG A 50 -3.30 2.58 -3.31
C ARG A 50 -3.13 3.62 -2.21
N LEU A 51 -2.62 4.80 -2.54
CA LEU A 51 -2.48 5.89 -1.58
C LEU A 51 -3.85 6.33 -1.03
N ASP A 52 -4.91 6.30 -1.84
CA ASP A 52 -6.28 6.56 -1.38
C ASP A 52 -6.65 5.62 -0.21
N ILE A 53 -6.38 4.32 -0.37
CA ILE A 53 -6.63 3.28 0.63
C ILE A 53 -5.80 3.54 1.90
N ASP A 54 -4.50 3.81 1.74
CA ASP A 54 -3.60 4.05 2.87
C ASP A 54 -4.04 5.29 3.67
N ILE A 55 -4.52 6.34 3.00
CA ILE A 55 -5.04 7.55 3.65
C ILE A 55 -6.32 7.23 4.42
N GLU A 56 -7.28 6.50 3.82
CA GLU A 56 -8.51 6.08 4.49
C GLU A 56 -8.23 5.23 5.73
N GLU A 57 -7.28 4.29 5.65
CA GLU A 57 -6.86 3.46 6.78
C GLU A 57 -6.22 4.30 7.90
N LEU A 58 -5.38 5.28 7.54
CA LEU A 58 -4.74 6.17 8.50
C LEU A 58 -5.76 7.10 9.19
N GLU A 59 -6.75 7.63 8.46
CA GLU A 59 -7.83 8.42 9.04
C GLU A 59 -8.73 7.56 9.95
N PHE A 60 -9.06 6.34 9.54
CA PHE A 60 -9.79 5.38 10.38
C PHE A 60 -9.02 5.06 11.67
N SER A 61 -7.72 4.79 11.56
CA SER A 61 -6.83 4.52 12.69
C SER A 61 -6.68 5.73 13.62
N ARG A 62 -6.71 6.96 13.08
CA ARG A 62 -6.75 8.19 13.88
C ARG A 62 -8.06 8.34 14.65
N GLY A 63 -9.19 7.94 14.06
CA GLY A 63 -10.49 7.90 14.72
C GLY A 63 -10.56 6.92 15.91
N ILE A 64 -9.79 5.83 15.87
CA ILE A 64 -9.72 4.81 16.93
C ILE A 64 -8.85 5.25 18.13
N LYS A 65 -8.27 6.46 18.12
CA LYS A 65 -7.40 6.95 19.21
C LYS A 65 -8.10 7.19 20.56
N THR A 66 -9.40 6.96 20.69
CA THR A 66 -10.07 6.92 21.99
C THR A 66 -10.23 5.48 22.49
N GLN A 67 -9.28 5.08 23.34
CA GLN A 67 -9.48 4.08 24.41
C GLN A 67 -9.86 2.65 23.99
N HIS A 68 -8.96 1.95 23.32
CA HIS A 68 -8.77 0.55 23.68
C HIS A 68 -7.50 0.46 24.50
N ALA A 69 -7.66 0.50 25.83
CA ALA A 69 -6.73 -0.22 26.69
C ALA A 69 -6.76 -1.65 26.17
N LYS A 70 -5.83 -1.98 25.26
CA LYS A 70 -5.73 -3.31 24.66
C LYS A 70 -5.84 -4.30 25.80
N GLU A 71 -6.78 -5.22 25.72
CA GLU A 71 -6.84 -6.36 26.61
C GLU A 71 -5.47 -7.04 26.48
N LYS A 72 -4.59 -6.80 27.45
CA LYS A 72 -3.21 -7.25 27.39
C LYS A 72 -3.24 -8.73 27.70
N ILE A 73 -2.90 -9.55 26.72
CA ILE A 73 -2.62 -10.96 26.97
C ILE A 73 -1.34 -10.99 27.80
N VAL A 74 -1.44 -11.50 29.02
CA VAL A 74 -0.29 -11.68 29.90
C VAL A 74 0.56 -12.81 29.33
N ILE A 75 1.77 -12.48 28.88
CA ILE A 75 2.78 -13.49 28.55
C ILE A 75 3.43 -13.88 29.87
N PRO A 76 3.41 -15.16 30.27
CA PRO A 76 4.06 -15.58 31.50
C PRO A 76 5.59 -15.44 31.39
N ASP A 77 6.23 -14.84 32.40
CA ASP A 77 7.70 -14.67 32.47
C ASP A 77 8.43 -15.93 33.00
N HIS A 78 7.77 -17.09 33.04
CA HIS A 78 8.41 -18.35 33.43
C HIS A 78 8.79 -19.18 32.21
N ASP A 79 9.86 -19.96 32.35
CA ASP A 79 10.29 -20.87 31.30
C ASP A 79 9.19 -21.89 30.98
N TYR A 80 8.92 -22.10 29.70
CA TYR A 80 8.06 -23.18 29.24
C TYR A 80 8.72 -24.54 29.56
N SER A 81 7.93 -25.50 30.02
CA SER A 81 8.45 -26.85 30.27
C SER A 81 8.97 -27.47 28.97
N SER A 82 10.01 -28.30 29.04
CA SER A 82 10.52 -29.03 27.87
C SER A 82 9.46 -29.93 27.24
N GLU A 83 8.51 -30.41 28.05
CA GLU A 83 7.35 -31.20 27.60
C GLU A 83 6.41 -30.42 26.68
N PHE A 84 6.30 -29.10 26.82
CA PHE A 84 5.52 -28.24 25.91
C PHE A 84 5.97 -28.36 24.45
N TRP A 85 7.26 -28.65 24.24
CA TRP A 85 7.89 -28.73 22.92
C TRP A 85 7.98 -30.16 22.38
N ASN A 86 7.69 -31.18 23.20
CA ASN A 86 7.94 -32.59 22.85
C ASN A 86 6.87 -33.23 21.96
N ASP A 87 5.72 -32.59 21.76
CA ASP A 87 4.61 -33.11 20.96
C ASP A 87 4.41 -32.37 19.60
N HIS A 88 5.34 -31.48 19.21
CA HIS A 88 5.27 -30.78 17.92
C HIS A 88 6.34 -31.25 16.95
N ASP A 89 6.00 -32.28 16.16
CA ASP A 89 6.75 -32.77 15.01
C ASP A 89 6.77 -31.73 13.87
N GLY A 90 7.51 -30.63 14.01
CA GLY A 90 7.41 -29.55 13.01
C GLY A 90 8.49 -28.49 12.99
N GLY A 91 9.69 -28.78 13.47
CA GLY A 91 10.84 -27.93 13.15
C GLY A 91 11.13 -27.99 11.65
N VAL A 92 10.69 -26.99 10.87
CA VAL A 92 11.26 -26.73 9.54
C VAL A 92 12.48 -25.82 9.72
N GLY A 93 13.63 -26.46 9.93
CA GLY A 93 14.93 -25.85 9.67
C GLY A 93 15.25 -25.92 8.18
N GLY A 94 15.85 -24.84 7.65
CA GLY A 94 16.34 -24.74 6.27
C GLY A 94 16.16 -23.34 5.69
#